data_AF-A0A388L819-F1
#
_entry.id   AF-A0A388L819-F1
#
_cell.length_a   1.000
_cell.length_b   1.000
_cell.length_c   1.000
_cell.angle_alpha   90.00
_cell.angle_beta   90.00
_cell.angle_gamma   90.00
#
_symmetry.space_group_name_H-M   'P 1'
#
loop_
_entity.id
_entity.type
_entity.pdbx_description
1 polymer ?
#
loop_
_entity_poly.entity_id
_entity_poly.type
_entity_poly.pdbx_seq_one_letter_code
_entity_poly.pdbx_strand_id
1 'polypeptide(L)'
;MFGWKYNEAIAAKLCKPFDVFRDFNLDYWLENYKEEDCHCNREGNANFRNECTFQLDPSAKRAHVVTMDTTISDNPKLRAMMNKGLNHIPIKTMDINEAAGEVNGLLDKRFEKHVDIKDIPEKQKRRCRRLVEEKIRQRMRTFLGFRRHVVAEPIDSEQVRREIEMITDKFLITPTDKAANTASFVCVNFIRTLALQRLSGLDFAKSDELPYSIAARLKEELRHLEPMQVNSRDLPYIMTVYKAHKNSFR
;
A
#
# COMPACT_ATOMS: atom_id res chain seq x y z
N MET A 1 0.21 -3.97 -26.37
CA MET A 1 0.94 -4.56 -25.23
C MET A 1 -0.10 -5.18 -24.31
N PHE A 2 -0.05 -6.49 -24.08
CA PHE A 2 -0.73 -7.09 -22.92
C PHE A 2 0.06 -6.65 -21.69
N GLY A 3 -0.52 -5.80 -20.86
CA GLY A 3 0.04 -5.48 -19.57
C GLY A 3 -0.86 -6.12 -18.52
N TRP A 4 -0.38 -7.19 -17.89
CA TRP A 4 -1.04 -7.70 -16.68
C TRP A 4 -0.71 -6.70 -15.57
N LYS A 5 -1.73 -6.04 -15.02
CA LYS A 5 -1.56 -5.31 -13.77
C LYS A 5 -1.76 -6.30 -12.64
N TYR A 6 -0.74 -6.49 -11.82
CA TYR A 6 -0.90 -7.15 -10.55
C TYR A 6 -1.86 -6.32 -9.69
N ASN A 7 -2.68 -6.99 -8.88
CA ASN A 7 -3.45 -6.28 -7.86
C ASN A 7 -2.50 -5.68 -6.83
N GLU A 8 -3.05 -4.78 -6.03
CA GLU A 8 -2.35 -4.21 -4.90
C GLU A 8 -1.95 -5.30 -3.90
N ALA A 9 -0.69 -5.25 -3.47
CA ALA A 9 -0.23 -6.06 -2.35
C ALA A 9 -0.91 -5.60 -1.05
N ILE A 10 -0.93 -6.46 -0.03
CA ILE A 10 -1.47 -6.13 1.31
C ILE A 10 -0.86 -4.83 1.86
N ALA A 11 0.43 -4.58 1.60
CA ALA A 11 1.14 -3.37 1.99
C ALA A 11 0.40 -2.09 1.58
N ALA A 12 -0.21 -2.05 0.38
CA ALA A 12 -0.93 -0.87 -0.09
C ALA A 12 -2.15 -0.52 0.78
N LYS A 13 -2.72 -1.50 1.48
CA LYS A 13 -3.85 -1.31 2.38
C LYS A 13 -3.42 -1.05 3.84
N LEU A 14 -2.32 -1.65 4.28
CA LEU A 14 -1.86 -1.59 5.68
C LEU A 14 -0.78 -0.54 5.94
N CYS A 15 0.20 -0.42 5.05
CA CYS A 15 1.37 0.43 5.24
C CYS A 15 1.04 1.86 4.80
N LYS A 16 0.42 2.61 5.71
CA LYS A 16 -0.01 3.99 5.47
C LYS A 16 0.77 4.98 6.37
N PRO A 17 2.10 5.07 6.25
CA PRO A 17 2.90 5.96 7.10
C PRO A 17 2.51 7.43 6.93
N PHE A 18 2.10 7.83 5.73
CA PHE A 18 1.59 9.18 5.47
C PHE A 18 0.37 9.51 6.33
N ASP A 19 -0.58 8.57 6.45
CA ASP A 19 -1.83 8.80 7.19
C ASP A 19 -1.60 8.99 8.70
N VAL A 20 -0.48 8.49 9.25
CA VAL A 20 -0.09 8.73 10.65
C VAL A 20 0.18 10.22 10.91
N PHE A 21 0.62 10.98 9.91
CA PHE A 21 1.04 12.37 10.04
C PHE A 21 0.20 13.37 9.23
N ARG A 22 -0.59 12.92 8.24
CA ARG A 22 -1.33 13.78 7.31
C ARG A 22 -2.21 14.83 7.99
N ASP A 23 -2.95 14.39 9.00
CA ASP A 23 -3.92 15.23 9.74
C ASP A 23 -3.47 15.46 11.20
N PHE A 24 -2.16 15.31 11.46
CA PHE A 24 -1.61 15.42 12.80
C PHE A 24 -1.49 16.89 13.22
N ASN A 25 -2.39 17.32 14.12
CA ASN A 25 -2.31 18.62 14.77
C ASN A 25 -1.36 18.54 15.98
N LEU A 26 -0.15 19.08 15.81
CA LEU A 26 0.89 19.05 16.83
C LEU A 26 0.47 19.80 18.11
N ASP A 27 -0.11 21.00 17.97
CA ASP A 27 -0.47 21.84 19.12
C ASP A 27 -1.56 21.16 19.97
N TYR A 28 -2.62 20.69 19.30
CA TYR A 28 -3.68 19.92 19.98
C TYR A 28 -3.12 18.67 20.66
N TRP A 29 -2.21 17.95 19.99
CA TRP A 29 -1.64 16.74 20.56
C TRP A 29 -0.76 17.05 21.78
N LEU A 30 0.08 18.08 21.75
CA LEU A 30 0.91 18.47 22.90
C LEU A 30 0.07 18.88 24.12
N GLU A 31 -1.09 19.51 23.90
CA GLU A 31 -1.99 19.92 24.99
C GLU A 31 -2.81 18.76 25.56
N ASN A 32 -3.20 17.79 24.73
CA ASN A 32 -4.20 16.78 25.09
C ASN A 32 -3.64 15.36 25.26
N TYR A 33 -2.48 15.05 24.68
CA TYR A 33 -1.88 13.74 24.78
C TYR A 33 -1.27 13.52 26.15
N LYS A 34 -1.73 12.45 26.82
CA LYS A 34 -1.13 11.91 28.03
C LYS A 34 -0.67 10.50 27.73
N GLU A 35 0.60 10.22 28.00
CA GLU A 35 1.20 8.93 27.71
C GLU A 35 0.48 7.78 28.43
N GLU A 36 0.01 8.05 29.66
CA GLU A 36 -0.74 7.11 30.49
C GLU A 36 -2.06 6.68 29.81
N ASP A 37 -2.66 7.57 29.04
CA ASP A 37 -3.92 7.39 28.32
C ASP A 37 -3.74 6.86 26.89
N CYS A 38 -2.50 6.55 26.47
CA CYS A 38 -2.23 5.96 25.17
C CYS A 38 -3.11 4.71 24.95
N HIS A 39 -3.73 4.57 23.78
CA HIS A 39 -4.52 3.39 23.40
C HIS A 39 -3.72 2.08 23.46
N CYS A 40 -2.39 2.18 23.32
CA CYS A 40 -1.43 1.10 23.47
C CYS A 40 -1.34 0.55 24.91
N ASN A 41 -1.81 1.30 25.91
CA ASN A 41 -1.76 0.90 27.31
C ASN A 41 -2.91 -0.02 27.76
N ARG A 42 -3.94 -0.20 26.92
CA ARG A 42 -5.06 -1.11 27.22
C ARG A 42 -4.56 -2.52 27.53
N GLU A 43 -5.25 -3.23 28.43
CA GLU A 43 -4.84 -4.57 28.90
C GLU A 43 -4.67 -5.57 27.75
N GLY A 44 -5.53 -5.52 26.73
CA GLY A 44 -5.43 -6.39 25.55
C GLY A 44 -4.12 -6.23 24.75
N ASN A 45 -3.40 -5.11 24.93
CA ASN A 45 -2.12 -4.85 24.27
C ASN A 45 -0.90 -5.21 25.13
N ALA A 46 -1.09 -5.71 26.37
CA ALA A 46 0.00 -5.90 27.32
C ALA A 46 1.14 -6.77 26.77
N ASN A 47 0.81 -7.85 26.05
CA ASN A 47 1.77 -8.78 25.46
C ASN A 47 2.52 -8.20 24.25
N PHE A 48 2.06 -7.09 23.69
CA PHE A 48 2.65 -6.47 22.50
C PHE A 48 3.51 -5.25 22.85
N ARG A 49 3.55 -4.84 24.12
CA ARG A 49 4.42 -3.77 24.60
C ARG A 49 5.86 -4.27 24.73
N ASN A 50 6.82 -3.42 24.39
CA ASN A 50 8.23 -3.79 24.37
C ASN A 50 9.08 -2.76 25.12
N GLU A 51 9.92 -3.22 26.05
CA GLU A 51 10.83 -2.37 26.83
C GLU A 51 11.92 -1.70 25.97
N CYS A 52 12.15 -2.17 24.74
CA CYS A 52 13.05 -1.48 23.80
C CYS A 52 12.63 -0.03 23.54
N THR A 53 11.36 0.30 23.78
CA THR A 53 10.83 1.66 23.67
C THR A 53 11.51 2.63 24.63
N PHE A 54 11.93 2.19 25.82
CA PHE A 54 12.70 3.02 26.77
C PHE A 54 14.12 3.31 26.30
N GLN A 55 14.69 2.48 25.42
CA GLN A 55 16.01 2.75 24.83
C GLN A 55 15.92 3.84 23.76
N LEU A 56 14.79 3.91 23.05
CA LEU A 56 14.54 4.89 22.01
C LEU A 56 14.03 6.20 22.57
N ASP A 57 13.24 6.15 23.65
CA ASP A 57 12.80 7.31 24.43
C ASP A 57 13.00 7.04 25.93
N PRO A 58 14.18 7.39 26.48
CA PRO A 58 14.46 7.24 27.92
C PRO A 58 13.54 8.07 28.83
N SER A 59 12.81 9.04 28.27
CA SER A 59 11.85 9.86 29.01
C SER A 59 10.45 9.25 29.07
N ALA A 60 10.20 8.19 28.28
CA ALA A 60 8.92 7.50 28.26
C ALA A 60 8.59 6.90 29.63
N LYS A 61 7.37 7.13 30.11
CA LYS A 61 6.89 6.61 31.39
C LYS A 61 6.40 5.17 31.27
N ARG A 62 6.05 4.73 30.06
CA ARG A 62 5.51 3.38 29.81
C ARG A 62 6.08 2.79 28.54
N ALA A 63 6.18 1.46 28.52
CA ALA A 63 6.51 0.74 27.30
C ALA A 63 5.37 0.90 26.28
N HIS A 64 5.70 1.17 25.02
CA HIS A 64 4.72 1.23 23.93
C HIS A 64 4.64 -0.09 23.17
N VAL A 65 3.56 -0.26 22.40
CA VAL A 65 3.43 -1.40 21.50
C VAL A 65 4.46 -1.29 20.38
N VAL A 66 5.35 -2.28 20.33
CA VAL A 66 6.30 -2.53 19.24
C VAL A 66 6.40 -4.04 19.09
N THR A 67 5.69 -4.58 18.10
CA THR A 67 5.59 -6.03 17.91
C THR A 67 5.63 -6.43 16.44
N MET A 68 6.04 -7.67 16.17
CA MET A 68 5.87 -8.34 14.88
C MET A 68 4.75 -9.39 14.92
N ASP A 69 4.09 -9.53 16.07
CA ASP A 69 3.04 -10.53 16.28
C ASP A 69 1.74 -10.06 15.63
N THR A 70 1.30 -10.80 14.60
CA THR A 70 0.05 -10.51 13.89
C THR A 70 -1.19 -10.79 14.72
N THR A 71 -1.07 -11.44 15.88
CA THR A 71 -2.19 -11.63 16.83
C THR A 71 -2.70 -10.34 17.45
N ILE A 72 -2.01 -9.23 17.25
CA ILE A 72 -2.51 -7.88 17.55
C ILE A 72 -3.82 -7.54 16.80
N SER A 73 -4.12 -8.24 15.70
CA SER A 73 -5.42 -8.19 15.04
C SER A 73 -6.29 -9.36 15.52
N ASP A 74 -7.53 -9.07 15.88
CA ASP A 74 -8.51 -10.10 16.27
C ASP A 74 -9.12 -10.79 15.04
N ASN A 75 -8.96 -10.22 13.85
CA ASN A 75 -9.51 -10.78 12.62
C ASN A 75 -8.62 -11.90 12.05
N PRO A 76 -9.04 -13.18 12.11
CA PRO A 76 -8.20 -14.30 11.67
C PRO A 76 -7.89 -14.27 10.16
N LYS A 77 -8.76 -13.67 9.33
CA LYS A 77 -8.51 -13.53 7.89
C LYS A 77 -7.42 -12.51 7.62
N LEU A 78 -7.47 -11.36 8.30
CA LEU A 78 -6.42 -10.35 8.17
C LEU A 78 -5.08 -10.90 8.67
N ARG A 79 -5.06 -11.60 9.82
CA ARG A 79 -3.86 -12.29 10.31
C ARG A 79 -3.29 -13.28 9.30
N ALA A 80 -4.13 -14.14 8.74
CA ALA A 80 -3.70 -15.12 7.75
C ALA A 80 -3.13 -14.45 6.48
N MET A 81 -3.62 -13.27 6.11
CA MET A 81 -3.07 -12.48 5.03
C MET A 81 -1.72 -11.85 5.41
N MET A 82 -1.61 -11.21 6.57
CA MET A 82 -0.36 -10.62 7.05
C MET A 82 0.76 -11.65 7.22
N ASN A 83 0.42 -12.86 7.68
CA ASN A 83 1.36 -13.98 7.82
C ASN A 83 1.93 -14.51 6.49
N LYS A 84 1.33 -14.14 5.35
CA LYS A 84 1.90 -14.42 4.02
C LYS A 84 2.90 -13.36 3.56
N GLY A 85 3.07 -12.30 4.35
CA GLY A 85 3.89 -11.14 4.01
C GLY A 85 3.07 -10.00 3.41
N LEU A 86 3.52 -8.77 3.64
CA LEU A 86 2.91 -7.55 3.14
C LEU A 86 3.00 -7.42 1.62
N ASN A 87 3.99 -8.06 0.99
CA ASN A 87 4.10 -8.16 -0.47
C ASN A 87 3.16 -9.21 -1.08
N HIS A 88 2.43 -9.99 -0.27
CA HIS A 88 1.46 -10.92 -0.81
C HIS A 88 0.35 -10.16 -1.52
N ILE A 89 0.05 -10.59 -2.75
CA ILE A 89 -1.06 -10.07 -3.56
C ILE A 89 -2.26 -11.00 -3.32
N PRO A 90 -3.34 -10.53 -2.69
CA PRO A 90 -4.53 -11.34 -2.48
C PRO A 90 -5.10 -11.84 -3.81
N ILE A 91 -5.70 -13.04 -3.76
CA ILE A 91 -6.38 -13.61 -4.91
C ILE A 91 -7.65 -12.79 -5.17
N LYS A 92 -7.74 -12.21 -6.38
CA LYS A 92 -8.93 -11.51 -6.87
C LYS A 92 -9.98 -12.50 -7.36
N THR A 93 -11.24 -12.17 -7.10
CA THR A 93 -12.36 -12.91 -7.69
C THR A 93 -12.34 -12.71 -9.19
N MET A 94 -12.48 -13.79 -9.95
CA MET A 94 -12.55 -13.66 -11.41
C MET A 94 -13.90 -13.04 -11.80
N ASP A 95 -13.85 -11.81 -12.31
CA ASP A 95 -15.00 -11.15 -12.92
C ASP A 95 -15.08 -11.54 -14.41
N ILE A 96 -16.05 -12.40 -14.72
CA ILE A 96 -16.30 -12.87 -16.09
C ILE A 96 -16.69 -11.70 -17.01
N ASN A 97 -17.42 -10.71 -16.50
CA ASN A 97 -17.89 -9.59 -17.31
C ASN A 97 -16.73 -8.64 -17.63
N GLU A 98 -15.89 -8.31 -16.64
CA GLU A 98 -14.67 -7.52 -16.83
C GLU A 98 -13.78 -8.19 -17.88
N ALA A 99 -13.48 -9.49 -17.70
CA ALA A 99 -12.61 -10.23 -18.59
C ALA A 99 -13.21 -10.41 -20.01
N ALA A 100 -14.52 -10.63 -20.13
CA ALA A 100 -15.19 -10.65 -21.43
C ALA A 100 -15.14 -9.28 -22.13
N GLY A 101 -15.30 -8.20 -21.35
CA GLY A 101 -15.16 -6.82 -21.82
C GLY A 101 -13.77 -6.53 -22.39
N GLU A 102 -12.71 -6.95 -21.68
CA GLU A 102 -11.33 -6.77 -22.16
C GLU A 102 -11.07 -7.49 -23.49
N VAL A 103 -11.54 -8.74 -23.62
CA VAL A 103 -11.34 -9.50 -24.85
C VAL A 103 -12.16 -8.92 -26.01
N ASN A 104 -13.38 -8.46 -25.75
CA ASN A 104 -14.18 -7.75 -26.75
C ASN A 104 -13.48 -6.46 -27.20
N GLY A 105 -12.96 -5.66 -26.26
CA GLY A 105 -12.19 -4.45 -26.60
C GLY A 105 -10.92 -4.75 -27.41
N LEU A 106 -10.32 -5.92 -27.24
CA LEU A 106 -9.20 -6.37 -28.07
C LEU A 106 -9.65 -6.80 -29.47
N LEU A 107 -10.77 -7.52 -29.57
CA LEU A 107 -11.35 -7.92 -30.84
C LEU A 107 -11.71 -6.68 -31.69
N ASP A 108 -12.23 -5.63 -31.05
CA ASP A 108 -12.55 -4.35 -31.67
C ASP A 108 -11.31 -3.68 -32.25
N LYS A 109 -10.25 -3.57 -31.44
CA LYS A 109 -8.95 -3.06 -31.89
C LYS A 109 -8.37 -3.87 -33.05
N ARG A 110 -8.65 -5.18 -33.12
CA ARG A 110 -8.21 -6.04 -34.23
C ARG A 110 -9.04 -5.78 -35.49
N PHE A 111 -10.37 -5.66 -35.38
CA PHE A 111 -11.23 -5.28 -36.50
C PHE A 111 -10.91 -3.90 -37.08
N GLU A 112 -10.36 -2.98 -36.29
CA GLU A 112 -9.97 -1.66 -36.77
C GLU A 112 -8.61 -1.63 -37.46
N LYS A 113 -7.64 -2.39 -36.94
CA LYS A 113 -6.22 -2.22 -37.28
C LYS A 113 -5.63 -3.30 -38.17
N HIS A 114 -6.26 -4.46 -38.28
CA HIS A 114 -5.67 -5.59 -38.99
C HIS A 114 -6.20 -5.68 -40.42
N VAL A 115 -5.29 -5.60 -41.40
CA VAL A 115 -5.60 -5.44 -42.83
C VAL A 115 -6.57 -6.52 -43.33
N ASP A 116 -6.33 -7.78 -42.98
CA ASP A 116 -7.12 -8.92 -43.47
C ASP A 116 -8.55 -9.01 -42.93
N ILE A 117 -8.88 -8.25 -41.88
CA ILE A 117 -10.18 -8.34 -41.19
C ILE A 117 -10.87 -6.99 -41.02
N LYS A 118 -10.28 -5.93 -41.56
CA LYS A 118 -10.82 -4.57 -41.50
C LYS A 118 -12.11 -4.45 -42.30
N ASP A 119 -12.16 -5.08 -43.47
CA ASP A 119 -13.26 -4.98 -44.43
C ASP A 119 -14.38 -6.01 -44.20
N ILE A 120 -14.29 -6.76 -43.09
CA ILE A 120 -15.37 -7.68 -42.70
C ILE A 120 -16.67 -6.87 -42.47
N PRO A 121 -17.81 -7.28 -43.05
CA PRO A 121 -19.09 -6.62 -42.83
C PRO A 121 -19.47 -6.57 -41.36
N GLU A 122 -20.09 -5.48 -40.92
CA GLU A 122 -20.45 -5.28 -39.50
C GLU A 122 -21.34 -6.41 -38.94
N LYS A 123 -22.21 -7.00 -39.78
CA LYS A 123 -23.02 -8.16 -39.41
C LYS A 123 -22.16 -9.38 -39.03
N GLN A 124 -21.06 -9.61 -39.74
CA GLN A 124 -20.11 -10.69 -39.44
C GLN A 124 -19.26 -10.35 -38.21
N LYS A 125 -18.81 -9.09 -38.05
CA LYS A 125 -18.12 -8.62 -36.84
C LYS A 125 -18.98 -8.84 -35.58
N ARG A 126 -20.27 -8.49 -35.62
CA ARG A 126 -21.22 -8.76 -34.52
C ARG A 126 -21.40 -10.26 -34.24
N ARG A 127 -21.48 -11.10 -35.28
CA ARG A 127 -21.57 -12.56 -35.10
C ARG A 127 -20.30 -13.11 -34.45
N CYS A 128 -19.13 -12.63 -34.86
CA CYS A 128 -17.85 -13.01 -34.28
C CYS A 128 -17.76 -12.61 -32.80
N ARG A 129 -18.11 -11.36 -32.45
CA ARG A 129 -18.17 -10.90 -31.04
C ARG A 129 -19.01 -11.83 -30.18
N ARG A 130 -20.22 -12.17 -30.63
CA ARG A 130 -21.13 -13.07 -29.90
C ARG A 130 -20.52 -14.46 -29.67
N LEU A 131 -19.95 -15.07 -30.72
CA LEU A 131 -19.33 -16.39 -30.62
C LEU A 131 -18.10 -16.40 -29.71
N VAL A 132 -17.29 -15.34 -29.77
CA VAL A 132 -16.11 -15.16 -28.92
C VAL A 132 -16.56 -14.99 -27.47
N GLU A 133 -17.54 -14.12 -27.21
CA GLU A 133 -18.10 -13.90 -25.88
C GLU A 133 -18.69 -15.19 -25.27
N GLU A 134 -19.51 -15.93 -26.02
CA GLU A 134 -20.07 -17.22 -25.59
C GLU A 134 -18.96 -18.21 -25.20
N LYS A 135 -17.93 -18.36 -26.05
CA LYS A 135 -16.79 -19.25 -25.77
C LYS A 135 -15.98 -18.81 -24.55
N ILE A 136 -15.74 -17.51 -24.39
CA ILE A 136 -14.99 -16.97 -23.25
C ILE A 136 -15.75 -17.22 -21.96
N ARG A 137 -17.03 -16.85 -21.92
CA ARG A 137 -17.90 -17.07 -20.75
C ARG A 137 -18.00 -18.55 -20.41
N GLN A 138 -18.17 -19.42 -21.40
CA GLN A 138 -18.19 -20.86 -21.19
C GLN A 138 -16.87 -21.35 -20.57
N ARG A 139 -15.72 -21.01 -21.17
CA ARG A 139 -14.41 -21.42 -20.64
C ARG A 139 -14.15 -20.89 -19.23
N MET A 140 -14.51 -19.65 -18.94
CA MET A 140 -14.34 -19.06 -17.61
C MET A 140 -15.25 -19.72 -16.57
N ARG A 141 -16.52 -20.01 -16.90
CA ARG A 141 -17.42 -20.76 -16.01
C ARG A 141 -16.93 -22.18 -15.75
N THR A 142 -16.46 -22.87 -16.78
CA THR A 142 -15.85 -24.19 -16.64
C THR A 142 -14.62 -24.13 -15.74
N PHE A 143 -13.75 -23.13 -15.94
CA PHE A 143 -12.60 -22.89 -15.09
C PHE A 143 -12.98 -22.58 -13.63
N LEU A 144 -14.10 -21.88 -13.41
CA LEU A 144 -14.67 -21.67 -12.06
C LEU A 144 -15.12 -22.98 -11.40
N GLY A 145 -15.79 -23.86 -12.16
CA GLY A 145 -16.29 -25.13 -11.63
C GLY A 145 -15.19 -26.12 -11.22
N PHE A 146 -14.00 -26.05 -11.82
CA PHE A 146 -12.92 -27.01 -11.59
C PHE A 146 -11.87 -26.60 -10.55
N ARG A 147 -11.79 -25.34 -10.13
CA ARG A 147 -10.79 -24.88 -9.15
C ARG A 147 -11.45 -24.25 -7.93
N ARG A 148 -10.75 -24.33 -6.78
CA ARG A 148 -11.10 -23.61 -5.54
C ARG A 148 -10.91 -22.11 -5.75
N HIS A 149 -11.84 -21.47 -6.45
CA HIS A 149 -11.86 -20.02 -6.61
C HIS A 149 -12.41 -19.36 -5.37
N VAL A 150 -11.89 -18.17 -5.08
CA VAL A 150 -12.46 -17.34 -4.04
C VAL A 150 -13.71 -16.67 -4.62
N VAL A 151 -14.83 -16.76 -3.90
CA VAL A 151 -16.14 -16.18 -4.31
C VAL A 151 -16.20 -14.67 -4.03
N ALA A 152 -15.43 -14.20 -3.05
CA ALA A 152 -15.32 -12.80 -2.65
C ALA A 152 -13.88 -12.50 -2.23
N GLU A 153 -13.33 -11.35 -2.62
CA GLU A 153 -11.96 -10.97 -2.22
C GLU A 153 -11.89 -10.85 -0.69
N PRO A 154 -11.02 -11.62 0.00
CA PRO A 154 -11.03 -11.64 1.46
C PRO A 154 -10.70 -10.27 2.07
N ILE A 155 -9.85 -9.50 1.38
CA ILE A 155 -9.39 -8.18 1.82
C ILE A 155 -10.47 -7.11 1.73
N ASP A 156 -11.42 -7.25 0.80
CA ASP A 156 -12.50 -6.30 0.60
C ASP A 156 -13.75 -6.61 1.43
N SER A 157 -13.74 -7.72 2.18
CA SER A 157 -14.84 -8.00 3.10
C SER A 157 -14.95 -6.90 4.16
N GLU A 158 -16.19 -6.48 4.46
CA GLU A 158 -16.48 -5.38 5.40
C GLU A 158 -15.79 -5.57 6.76
N GLN A 159 -15.79 -6.81 7.28
CA GLN A 159 -15.13 -7.15 8.54
C GLN A 159 -13.61 -6.92 8.49
N VAL A 160 -12.96 -7.23 7.36
CA VAL A 160 -11.53 -7.01 7.21
C VAL A 160 -11.22 -5.54 7.00
N ARG A 161 -12.03 -4.81 6.22
CA ARG A 161 -11.85 -3.38 6.02
C ARG A 161 -11.93 -2.59 7.33
N ARG A 162 -12.95 -2.87 8.16
CA ARG A 162 -13.07 -2.29 9.50
C ARG A 162 -11.88 -2.60 10.38
N GLU A 163 -11.40 -3.84 10.35
CA GLU A 163 -10.21 -4.22 11.10
C GLU A 163 -8.97 -3.45 10.63
N ILE A 164 -8.78 -3.31 9.32
CA ILE A 164 -7.68 -2.54 8.73
C ILE A 164 -7.76 -1.08 9.22
N GLU A 165 -8.93 -0.46 9.17
CA GLU A 165 -9.11 0.91 9.67
C GLU A 165 -8.80 1.01 11.17
N MET A 166 -9.33 0.10 11.99
CA MET A 166 -9.09 0.09 13.43
C MET A 166 -7.62 -0.13 13.81
N ILE A 167 -6.91 -1.00 13.10
CA ILE A 167 -5.51 -1.28 13.40
C ILE A 167 -4.59 -0.16 12.89
N THR A 168 -4.86 0.40 11.70
CA THR A 168 -4.04 1.47 11.11
C THR A 168 -4.25 2.82 11.78
N ASP A 169 -5.38 3.05 12.44
CA ASP A 169 -5.61 4.22 13.30
C ASP A 169 -4.72 4.19 14.56
N LYS A 170 -4.45 2.99 15.09
CA LYS A 170 -3.73 2.79 16.36
C LYS A 170 -2.24 2.49 16.16
N PHE A 171 -1.88 1.89 15.03
CA PHE A 171 -0.54 1.38 14.81
C PHE A 171 -0.05 1.76 13.43
N LEU A 172 1.17 2.31 13.40
CA LEU A 172 1.97 2.35 12.20
C LEU A 172 2.38 0.92 11.84
N ILE A 173 1.97 0.46 10.66
CA ILE A 173 2.35 -0.83 10.11
C ILE A 173 3.43 -0.64 9.05
N THR A 174 4.55 -1.32 9.20
CA THR A 174 5.67 -1.24 8.24
C THR A 174 6.29 -2.62 8.00
N PRO A 175 6.88 -2.86 6.82
CA PRO A 175 7.74 -4.02 6.63
C PRO A 175 8.99 -3.92 7.49
N THR A 176 9.32 -5.00 8.20
CA THR A 176 10.53 -5.09 9.04
C THR A 176 11.74 -5.49 8.21
N ASP A 177 11.52 -6.42 7.30
CA ASP A 177 12.55 -6.98 6.42
C ASP A 177 12.36 -6.51 4.98
N LYS A 178 13.42 -6.66 4.18
CA LYS A 178 13.46 -6.23 2.78
C LYS A 178 12.45 -6.97 1.89
N ALA A 179 12.13 -8.22 2.20
CA ALA A 179 11.14 -8.99 1.45
C ALA A 179 9.71 -8.65 1.89
N ALA A 180 9.54 -7.81 2.92
CA ALA A 180 8.28 -7.45 3.54
C ALA A 180 7.49 -8.69 3.99
N ASN A 181 8.19 -9.74 4.41
CA ASN A 181 7.57 -10.97 4.89
C ASN A 181 6.99 -10.78 6.30
N THR A 182 7.59 -9.89 7.08
CA THR A 182 7.22 -9.64 8.47
C THR A 182 6.74 -8.20 8.64
N ALA A 183 5.46 -8.04 8.96
CA ALA A 183 4.91 -6.77 9.37
C ALA A 183 5.34 -6.44 10.81
N SER A 184 5.80 -5.21 11.03
CA SER A 184 5.95 -4.60 12.35
C SER A 184 4.77 -3.67 12.62
N PHE A 185 4.34 -3.64 13.87
CA PHE A 185 3.29 -2.77 14.39
C PHE A 185 3.90 -1.89 15.48
N VAL A 186 3.80 -0.58 15.29
CA VAL A 186 4.36 0.43 16.21
C VAL A 186 3.25 1.37 16.62
N CYS A 187 3.12 1.65 17.92
CA CYS A 187 2.16 2.64 18.43
C CYS A 187 2.29 3.98 17.69
N VAL A 188 1.18 4.51 17.16
CA VAL A 188 1.21 5.81 16.45
C VAL A 188 1.63 6.97 17.33
N ASN A 189 1.28 6.98 18.62
CA ASN A 189 1.70 8.05 19.52
C ASN A 189 3.18 7.95 19.85
N PHE A 190 3.72 6.73 19.98
CA PHE A 190 5.14 6.53 20.18
C PHE A 190 5.97 7.02 18.99
N ILE A 191 5.59 6.64 17.76
CA ILE A 191 6.33 7.10 16.58
C ILE A 191 6.20 8.61 16.38
N ARG A 192 5.07 9.23 16.79
CA ARG A 192 4.92 10.69 16.81
C ARG A 192 5.87 11.35 17.81
N THR A 193 6.03 10.80 19.02
CA THR A 193 7.02 11.27 19.99
C THR A 193 8.43 11.21 19.40
N LEU A 194 8.83 10.07 18.81
CA LEU A 194 10.16 9.91 18.20
C LEU A 194 10.36 10.88 17.02
N ALA A 195 9.33 11.05 16.18
CA ALA A 195 9.37 12.00 15.08
C ALA A 195 9.55 13.45 15.58
N LEU A 196 8.85 13.84 16.64
CA LEU A 196 8.98 15.16 17.25
C LEU A 196 10.37 15.37 17.86
N GLN A 197 10.92 14.38 18.56
CA GLN A 197 12.29 14.42 19.07
C GLN A 197 13.29 14.60 17.93
N ARG A 198 13.11 13.87 16.81
CA ARG A 198 13.96 13.99 15.63
C ARG A 198 13.88 15.37 14.99
N LEU A 199 12.68 15.93 14.87
CA LEU A 199 12.41 17.26 14.32
C LEU A 199 12.87 18.39 15.25
N SER A 200 13.02 18.13 16.55
CA SER A 200 13.59 19.07 17.52
C SER A 200 15.12 19.06 17.53
N GLY A 201 15.75 18.18 16.75
CA GLY A 201 17.20 18.11 16.59
C GLY A 201 17.75 19.24 15.73
N LEU A 202 19.07 19.42 15.77
CA LEU A 202 19.79 20.52 15.11
C LEU A 202 19.69 20.53 13.57
N ASP A 203 19.30 19.41 12.95
CA ASP A 203 19.19 19.29 11.50
C ASP A 203 17.94 19.96 10.91
N PHE A 204 17.00 20.37 11.77
CA PHE A 204 15.74 20.94 11.35
C PHE A 204 15.54 22.32 11.94
N ALA A 205 15.07 23.25 11.11
CA ALA A 205 14.60 24.56 11.54
C ALA A 205 13.08 24.62 11.34
N LYS A 206 12.37 25.18 12.33
CA LYS A 206 10.95 25.48 12.18
C LYS A 206 10.80 26.52 11.07
N SER A 207 9.86 26.27 10.15
CA SER A 207 9.46 27.22 9.12
C SER A 207 8.00 27.59 9.32
N ASP A 208 7.72 28.89 9.31
CA ASP A 208 6.36 29.42 9.30
C ASP A 208 5.81 29.53 7.86
N GLU A 209 6.62 29.20 6.85
CA GLU A 209 6.16 29.15 5.46
C GLU A 209 5.22 27.95 5.24
N LEU A 210 4.11 28.19 4.54
CA LEU A 210 3.20 27.13 4.16
C LEU A 210 3.85 26.21 3.10
N PRO A 211 3.59 24.89 3.11
CA PRO A 211 4.22 23.94 2.19
C PRO A 211 4.10 24.30 0.70
N TYR A 212 2.97 24.88 0.29
CA TYR A 212 2.76 25.29 -1.10
C TYR A 212 3.61 26.51 -1.48
N SER A 213 3.89 27.41 -0.54
CA SER A 213 4.77 28.57 -0.76
C SER A 213 6.21 28.09 -0.93
N ILE A 214 6.65 27.14 -0.10
CA ILE A 214 7.96 26.48 -0.24
C ILE A 214 8.04 25.78 -1.60
N ALA A 215 7.02 25.01 -1.98
CA ALA A 215 7.00 24.31 -3.27
C ALA A 215 7.02 25.28 -4.46
N ALA A 216 6.30 26.39 -4.39
CA ALA A 216 6.31 27.43 -5.43
C ALA A 216 7.67 28.12 -5.53
N ARG A 217 8.28 28.47 -4.39
CA ARG A 217 9.61 29.05 -4.31
C ARG A 217 10.67 28.11 -4.86
N LEU A 218 10.70 26.85 -4.42
CA LEU A 218 11.60 25.83 -4.97
C LEU A 218 11.37 25.64 -6.47
N LYS A 219 10.12 25.63 -6.93
CA LYS A 219 9.82 25.54 -8.36
C LYS A 219 10.39 26.73 -9.13
N GLU A 220 10.31 27.94 -8.58
CA GLU A 220 10.91 29.15 -9.16
C GLU A 220 12.44 29.09 -9.16
N GLU A 221 13.03 28.77 -8.00
CA GLU A 221 14.47 28.61 -7.82
C GLU A 221 15.02 27.55 -8.79
N LEU A 222 14.30 26.46 -9.04
CA LEU A 222 14.74 25.40 -9.96
C LEU A 222 14.46 25.72 -11.44
N ARG A 223 13.83 26.84 -11.81
CA ARG A 223 13.51 27.15 -13.23
C ARG A 223 14.73 27.34 -14.11
N HIS A 224 15.86 27.75 -13.54
CA HIS A 224 17.11 27.93 -14.29
C HIS A 224 17.86 26.60 -14.51
N LEU A 225 17.47 25.54 -13.80
CA LEU A 225 17.98 24.21 -14.09
C LEU A 225 17.29 23.72 -15.36
N GLU A 226 18.08 23.39 -16.38
CA GLU A 226 17.51 22.74 -17.55
C GLU A 226 16.84 21.43 -17.11
N PRO A 227 15.55 21.23 -17.45
CA PRO A 227 14.90 19.94 -17.23
C PRO A 227 15.78 18.88 -17.88
N MET A 228 16.16 17.85 -17.11
CA MET A 228 16.94 16.75 -17.66
C MET A 228 16.21 16.24 -18.92
N GLN A 229 16.84 16.41 -20.08
CA GLN A 229 16.31 15.98 -21.37
C GLN A 229 16.36 14.46 -21.38
N VAL A 230 15.33 13.84 -20.81
CA VAL A 230 15.22 12.40 -20.71
C VAL A 230 14.77 11.85 -22.07
N ASN A 231 15.72 11.46 -22.90
CA ASN A 231 15.47 10.38 -23.84
C ASN A 231 15.28 9.12 -23.01
N SER A 232 14.12 8.47 -23.07
CA SER A 232 13.79 7.29 -22.26
C SER A 232 14.76 6.10 -22.45
N ARG A 233 15.69 6.20 -23.41
CA ARG A 233 16.73 5.20 -23.72
C ARG A 233 18.07 5.45 -23.03
N ASP A 234 18.31 6.67 -22.53
CA ASP A 234 19.59 7.10 -21.96
C ASP A 234 19.56 7.23 -20.43
N LEU A 235 18.39 7.07 -19.81
CA LEU A 235 18.35 6.88 -18.37
C LEU A 235 18.96 5.51 -18.06
N PRO A 236 19.98 5.42 -17.17
CA PRO A 236 20.34 4.14 -16.62
C PRO A 236 19.06 3.51 -16.03
N TYR A 237 18.88 2.22 -16.25
CA TYR A 237 17.79 1.48 -15.62
C TYR A 237 18.00 1.60 -14.10
N ILE A 238 17.32 2.55 -13.46
CA ILE A 238 17.36 2.71 -12.01
C ILE A 238 16.51 1.58 -11.44
N MET A 239 17.06 0.36 -11.43
CA MET A 239 16.75 -0.55 -10.33
C MET A 239 17.53 -0.05 -9.13
N THR A 240 16.98 0.90 -8.38
CA THR A 240 17.43 1.12 -7.01
C THR A 240 16.99 -0.06 -6.17
N VAL A 241 17.75 -1.14 -6.22
CA VAL A 241 17.79 -2.06 -5.10
C VAL A 241 18.68 -1.37 -4.07
N TYR A 242 18.09 -0.62 -3.13
CA TYR A 242 18.85 -0.13 -1.97
C TYR A 242 19.44 -1.38 -1.27
N LYS A 243 20.74 -1.59 -1.45
CA LYS A 243 21.57 -2.53 -0.69
C LYS A 243 22.56 -1.65 0.07
N ALA A 244 22.12 -1.16 1.22
CA ALA A 244 23.09 -0.71 2.21
C ALA A 244 23.80 -1.96 2.76
N HIS A 245 25.13 -1.97 2.71
CA HIS A 245 25.91 -2.97 3.44
C HIS A 245 25.80 -2.69 4.95
N LYS A 246 25.73 -3.76 5.76
CA LYS A 246 25.49 -3.74 7.21
C LYS A 246 26.44 -2.88 8.06
N ASN A 247 27.48 -2.28 7.48
CA ASN A 247 28.56 -1.63 8.22
C ASN A 247 28.58 -0.10 8.10
N SER A 248 27.62 0.55 7.42
CA SER A 248 27.67 1.99 7.16
C SER A 248 27.04 2.88 8.25
N PHE A 249 26.46 2.30 9.30
CA PHE A 249 25.93 3.04 10.45
C PHE A 249 26.43 2.42 11.75
N ARG A 250 27.72 2.62 12.03
CA ARG A 250 28.26 2.56 13.39
C ARG A 250 28.49 3.98 13.89
#